data_AF-A0A952LYR7-F1
#
_entry.id   AF-A0A952LYR7-F1
#
_cell.length_a   1.000
_cell.length_b   1.000
_cell.length_c   1.000
_cell.angle_alpha   90.00
_cell.angle_beta   90.00
_cell.angle_gamma   90.00
#
_symmetry.space_group_name_H-M   'P 1'
#
loop_
_entity.id
_entity.type
_entity.pdbx_description
1 polymer ?
#
loop_
_entity_poly.entity_id
_entity_poly.type
_entity_poly.pdbx_seq_one_letter_code
_entity_poly.pdbx_strand_id
1 'polypeptide(L)'
;VKAGEYIQVLDVQGRDCSDFQALSKRSLDDGDIELQCIDPTTTRSLMGLGYPTPGLFAKYWSMEQEPLVEIVQDTCGRHDTFGLACTARYYDDLGYPGHVNCTDNMNRVLAKYNVRPRGGWPAINFFFNTMIDETNVIGMDDPWSRPGDYVLLRALTDLVCVSSACPCDVDPANGWNPTDIQVRVYKENEDFKRSIAFRKNAEADMAATKETGFHSSFAKHTRDFTEYNGYWLPNQMNNHGAIDEYWHCREKAVIMDLSPLRKYEVTGPDAEALMQLCVTRDMKKLSVGQVVYTAMCYEHGGMIDDGTVFRLGDTNFRWVGGNDTSGEWLREQADKNDLQAWVRDSTDQLCNIAVQGPLSREILSSVIWTAPAQTSIEELGWFRFSVARTGDFDGAPLVVSRTGYTGELGYEIFCHPKDAERVFDTIWEAGQPYGMIPLGLAALDLVRIEAGLIFAGYEFSDQTDPFEAGIGFTVPLKSKADYFIGREALLRRKEHPVRKLVGLDLEGGLVPANGDCVRIGKAQVGEVTSAMKSPILGKVIALCRIDVTHCEVGTKVEVGQLDGEQKRIPATVVNFPHFDPTKARAKGQY
;
A
#
# COMPACT_ATOMS: atom_id res chain seq x y z
N VAL A 1 32.37 -13.64 0.93
CA VAL A 1 31.71 -12.55 0.18
C VAL A 1 32.37 -11.26 0.62
N LYS A 2 32.75 -10.39 -0.30
CA LYS A 2 33.37 -9.10 0.00
C LYS A 2 32.32 -8.04 0.29
N ALA A 3 32.68 -7.03 1.08
CA ALA A 3 31.82 -5.87 1.27
C ALA A 3 31.41 -5.29 -0.09
N GLY A 4 30.12 -4.97 -0.26
CA GLY A 4 29.54 -4.47 -1.50
C GLY A 4 28.99 -5.55 -2.45
N GLU A 5 29.48 -6.80 -2.39
CA GLU A 5 28.96 -7.91 -3.20
C GLU A 5 27.55 -8.33 -2.77
N TYR A 6 26.84 -9.00 -3.67
CA TYR A 6 25.48 -9.49 -3.42
C TYR A 6 25.44 -11.00 -3.24
N ILE A 7 24.52 -11.47 -2.40
CA ILE A 7 24.26 -12.87 -2.10
C ILE A 7 22.80 -13.15 -2.41
N GLN A 8 22.52 -14.06 -3.33
CA GLN A 8 21.16 -14.51 -3.61
C GLN A 8 20.96 -15.90 -3.05
N VAL A 9 19.96 -16.06 -2.18
CA VAL A 9 19.45 -17.36 -1.73
C VAL A 9 18.18 -17.61 -2.52
N LEU A 10 18.20 -18.63 -3.39
CA LEU A 10 17.15 -18.93 -4.37
C LEU A 10 16.54 -20.31 -4.06
N ASP A 11 15.23 -20.35 -3.89
CA ASP A 11 14.45 -21.58 -3.90
C ASP A 11 14.13 -21.97 -5.34
N VAL A 12 14.77 -23.03 -5.81
CA VAL A 12 14.72 -23.43 -7.23
C VAL A 12 13.38 -24.07 -7.59
N GLN A 13 12.82 -24.86 -6.67
CA GLN A 13 11.63 -25.68 -6.90
C GLN A 13 10.40 -25.16 -6.18
N GLY A 14 10.56 -24.16 -5.31
CA GLY A 14 9.51 -23.66 -4.45
C GLY A 14 9.30 -24.55 -3.25
N ARG A 15 8.64 -23.98 -2.25
CA ARG A 15 8.25 -24.61 -0.98
C ARG A 15 9.39 -25.11 -0.11
N ASP A 16 10.66 -24.88 -0.44
CA ASP A 16 11.78 -25.23 0.44
C ASP A 16 12.26 -24.02 1.23
N CYS A 17 12.92 -24.29 2.36
CA CYS A 17 13.45 -23.28 3.25
C CYS A 17 14.97 -23.30 3.31
N SER A 18 15.56 -22.16 3.66
CA SER A 18 16.99 -22.09 3.93
C SER A 18 17.32 -21.44 5.26
N ASP A 19 18.06 -22.16 6.09
CA ASP A 19 18.76 -21.61 7.23
C ASP A 19 20.04 -20.90 6.75
N PHE A 20 20.07 -19.57 6.85
CA PHE A 20 21.19 -18.74 6.45
C PHE A 20 21.84 -18.05 7.63
N GLN A 21 23.18 -17.98 7.61
CA GLN A 21 23.98 -17.26 8.60
C GLN A 21 25.17 -16.56 7.93
N ALA A 22 25.51 -15.37 8.42
CA ALA A 22 26.68 -14.62 8.00
C ALA A 22 27.52 -14.22 9.22
N LEU A 23 28.84 -14.31 9.08
CA LEU A 23 29.82 -13.97 10.10
C LEU A 23 30.74 -12.90 9.54
N SER A 24 31.02 -11.86 10.33
CA SER A 24 32.02 -10.86 9.97
C SER A 24 33.41 -11.51 9.90
N LYS A 25 34.07 -11.35 8.75
CA LYS A 25 35.38 -11.96 8.49
C LYS A 25 36.44 -11.38 9.42
N ARG A 26 36.36 -10.08 9.70
CA ARG A 26 37.26 -9.40 10.62
C ARG A 26 37.26 -10.07 12.00
N SER A 27 36.09 -10.42 12.52
CA SER A 27 35.93 -11.07 13.83
C SER A 27 36.47 -12.48 13.85
N LEU A 28 36.30 -13.21 12.74
CA LEU A 28 36.92 -14.53 12.57
C LEU A 28 38.45 -14.42 12.60
N ASP A 29 39.01 -13.41 11.94
CA ASP A 29 40.44 -13.15 11.91
C ASP A 29 40.98 -12.71 13.31
N ASP A 30 40.18 -11.94 14.05
CA ASP A 30 40.50 -11.45 15.41
C ASP A 30 40.31 -12.52 16.51
N GLY A 31 39.76 -13.69 16.18
CA GLY A 31 39.51 -14.80 17.11
C GLY A 31 38.30 -14.60 18.04
N ASP A 32 37.50 -13.56 17.83
CA ASP A 32 36.33 -13.18 18.62
C ASP A 32 35.03 -13.71 17.96
N ILE A 33 34.99 -15.03 17.82
CA ILE A 33 34.13 -15.76 16.88
C ILE A 33 32.66 -15.84 17.33
N GLU A 34 32.40 -15.71 18.63
CA GLU A 34 31.13 -16.16 19.22
C GLU A 34 29.99 -15.12 19.14
N LEU A 35 30.32 -13.83 18.98
CA LEU A 35 29.33 -12.74 19.05
C LEU A 35 28.98 -12.07 17.70
N GLN A 36 29.82 -12.26 16.67
CA GLN A 36 29.74 -11.45 15.44
C GLN A 36 29.08 -12.15 14.22
N CYS A 37 28.20 -13.11 14.48
CA CYS A 37 27.28 -13.65 13.48
C CYS A 37 25.91 -12.95 13.54
N ILE A 38 25.03 -13.16 12.57
CA ILE A 38 23.66 -12.59 12.62
C ILE A 38 22.99 -13.03 13.92
N ASP A 39 22.48 -12.04 14.65
CA ASP A 39 21.69 -12.20 15.85
C ASP A 39 20.27 -11.66 15.61
N PRO A 40 19.26 -12.54 15.58
CA PRO A 40 17.88 -12.12 15.41
C PRO A 40 17.36 -11.20 16.51
N THR A 41 17.82 -11.34 17.76
CA THR A 41 17.35 -10.52 18.88
C THR A 41 17.76 -9.06 18.69
N THR A 42 19.02 -8.84 18.37
CA THR A 42 19.59 -7.52 18.08
C THR A 42 18.99 -6.96 16.81
N THR A 43 18.83 -7.78 15.78
CA THR A 43 18.18 -7.38 14.53
C THR A 43 16.76 -6.86 14.79
N ARG A 44 15.91 -7.62 15.49
CA ARG A 44 14.54 -7.17 15.84
C ARG A 44 14.55 -5.93 16.73
N SER A 45 15.49 -5.84 17.67
CA SER A 45 15.61 -4.68 18.57
C SER A 45 15.95 -3.39 17.83
N LEU A 46 16.81 -3.46 16.81
CA LEU A 46 17.24 -2.30 16.03
C LEU A 46 16.28 -1.97 14.88
N MET A 47 15.66 -2.98 14.26
CA MET A 47 14.78 -2.78 13.10
C MET A 47 13.32 -2.55 13.49
N GLY A 48 12.89 -2.99 14.68
CA GLY A 48 11.49 -2.90 15.11
C GLY A 48 10.52 -3.79 14.32
N LEU A 49 11.05 -4.72 13.51
CA LEU A 49 10.29 -5.67 12.68
C LEU A 49 10.62 -7.10 13.09
N GLY A 50 9.67 -8.02 12.90
CA GLY A 50 9.87 -9.47 13.14
C GLY A 50 11.00 -10.05 12.28
N TYR A 51 11.21 -9.51 11.09
CA TYR A 51 12.37 -9.71 10.23
C TYR A 51 12.55 -8.50 9.31
N PRO A 52 13.79 -8.17 8.91
CA PRO A 52 14.06 -7.12 7.95
C PRO A 52 13.35 -7.32 6.60
N THR A 53 13.01 -6.22 5.93
CA THR A 53 12.48 -6.19 4.56
C THR A 53 13.19 -5.11 3.72
N PRO A 54 13.24 -5.23 2.39
CA PRO A 54 13.80 -4.18 1.54
C PRO A 54 13.21 -2.80 1.85
N GLY A 55 14.07 -1.80 2.12
CA GLY A 55 13.62 -0.47 2.53
C GLY A 55 14.53 0.16 3.60
N LEU A 56 13.91 0.90 4.53
CA LEU A 56 14.61 1.55 5.64
C LEU A 56 15.10 0.54 6.71
N PHE A 57 14.29 -0.49 6.98
CA PHE A 57 14.53 -1.49 8.02
C PHE A 57 15.02 -2.82 7.44
N ALA A 58 16.05 -2.74 6.59
CA ALA A 58 16.48 -3.83 5.73
C ALA A 58 17.70 -4.62 6.23
N LYS A 59 18.23 -4.33 7.42
CA LYS A 59 19.55 -4.85 7.84
C LYS A 59 19.45 -5.95 8.88
N TYR A 60 20.34 -6.93 8.75
CA TYR A 60 20.64 -7.91 9.80
C TYR A 60 21.91 -7.52 10.53
N TRP A 61 21.90 -7.73 11.85
CA TRP A 61 22.91 -7.23 12.77
C TRP A 61 23.51 -8.36 13.59
N SER A 62 24.76 -8.19 14.03
CA SER A 62 25.36 -9.03 15.07
C SER A 62 24.94 -8.62 16.48
N MET A 63 25.36 -9.39 17.50
CA MET A 63 25.15 -9.03 18.91
C MET A 63 25.78 -7.68 19.27
N GLU A 64 26.93 -7.35 18.67
CA GLU A 64 27.63 -6.06 18.84
C GLU A 64 26.98 -4.92 18.07
N GLN A 65 25.84 -5.16 17.40
CA GLN A 65 25.21 -4.19 16.53
C GLN A 65 26.12 -3.81 15.34
N GLU A 66 26.95 -4.74 14.83
CA GLU A 66 27.59 -4.59 13.52
C GLU A 66 26.59 -4.97 12.42
N PRO A 67 26.36 -4.12 11.41
CA PRO A 67 25.49 -4.47 10.29
C PRO A 67 26.22 -5.41 9.33
N LEU A 68 25.66 -6.60 9.09
CA LEU A 68 26.31 -7.65 8.30
C LEU A 68 25.80 -7.67 6.86
N VAL A 69 24.49 -7.77 6.69
CA VAL A 69 23.84 -7.81 5.37
C VAL A 69 22.61 -6.89 5.33
N GLU A 70 22.30 -6.35 4.16
CA GLU A 70 21.09 -5.59 3.86
C GLU A 70 20.24 -6.34 2.83
N ILE A 71 18.93 -6.49 3.05
CA ILE A 71 18.02 -7.04 2.04
C ILE A 71 17.78 -5.99 0.95
N VAL A 72 18.07 -6.37 -0.28
CA VAL A 72 17.88 -5.55 -1.49
C VAL A 72 16.60 -5.97 -2.20
N GLN A 73 16.40 -7.27 -2.37
CA GLN A 73 15.19 -7.83 -2.96
C GLN A 73 14.68 -8.99 -2.12
N ASP A 74 13.38 -9.04 -1.90
CA ASP A 74 12.71 -10.18 -1.28
C ASP A 74 11.49 -10.51 -2.12
N THR A 75 11.52 -11.70 -2.71
CA THR A 75 10.48 -12.14 -3.62
C THR A 75 9.48 -13.11 -2.94
N CYS A 76 9.66 -13.44 -1.68
CA CYS A 76 8.73 -14.30 -0.93
C CYS A 76 7.90 -13.48 0.07
N GLY A 77 8.52 -12.54 0.78
CA GLY A 77 7.85 -11.70 1.78
C GLY A 77 7.50 -12.42 3.08
N ARG A 78 7.92 -13.68 3.25
CA ARG A 78 7.61 -14.53 4.40
C ARG A 78 8.84 -15.32 4.84
N HIS A 79 9.34 -14.98 6.03
CA HIS A 79 10.55 -15.56 6.60
C HIS A 79 10.39 -15.76 8.11
N ASP A 80 11.37 -16.44 8.72
CA ASP A 80 11.46 -16.62 10.17
C ASP A 80 12.82 -16.18 10.73
N THR A 81 12.79 -15.50 11.88
CA THR A 81 13.99 -15.19 12.70
C THR A 81 13.78 -15.50 14.20
N PHE A 82 12.68 -16.14 14.56
CA PHE A 82 12.31 -16.53 15.91
C PHE A 82 12.90 -17.89 16.31
N GLY A 83 12.94 -18.83 15.37
CA GLY A 83 13.48 -20.18 15.56
C GLY A 83 15.01 -20.28 15.46
N LEU A 84 15.55 -21.39 15.95
CA LEU A 84 16.90 -21.84 15.62
C LEU A 84 16.85 -22.70 14.36
N ALA A 85 17.96 -22.77 13.63
CA ALA A 85 18.16 -23.82 12.64
C ALA A 85 17.91 -25.19 13.29
N CYS A 86 17.26 -26.10 12.56
CA CYS A 86 16.88 -27.40 13.14
C CYS A 86 18.11 -28.14 13.70
N THR A 87 17.90 -28.95 14.75
CA THR A 87 18.96 -29.56 15.56
C THR A 87 18.78 -31.07 15.66
N ALA A 88 19.84 -31.80 15.98
CA ALA A 88 19.73 -33.24 16.25
C ALA A 88 18.70 -33.53 17.36
N ARG A 89 18.71 -32.74 18.44
CA ARG A 89 17.77 -32.87 19.55
C ARG A 89 16.31 -32.72 19.13
N TYR A 90 16.02 -31.77 18.23
CA TYR A 90 14.68 -31.56 17.70
C TYR A 90 14.12 -32.85 17.09
N TYR A 91 14.92 -33.52 16.25
CA TYR A 91 14.52 -34.77 15.62
C TYR A 91 14.52 -35.96 16.59
N ASP A 92 15.50 -36.04 17.50
CA ASP A 92 15.54 -37.08 18.52
C ASP A 92 14.27 -37.08 19.39
N ASP A 93 13.83 -35.90 19.82
CA ASP A 93 12.63 -35.70 20.66
C ASP A 93 11.32 -36.04 19.90
N LEU A 94 11.34 -35.94 18.56
CA LEU A 94 10.25 -36.41 17.68
C LEU A 94 10.32 -37.91 17.36
N GLY A 95 11.39 -38.61 17.78
CA GLY A 95 11.58 -40.04 17.54
C GLY A 95 12.33 -40.38 16.25
N TYR A 96 13.06 -39.43 15.67
CA TYR A 96 13.87 -39.58 14.45
C TYR A 96 15.38 -39.47 14.76
N PRO A 97 15.97 -40.43 15.50
CA PRO A 97 17.37 -40.33 15.89
C PRO A 97 18.32 -40.42 14.70
N GLY A 98 19.31 -39.53 14.68
CA GLY A 98 20.32 -39.46 13.62
C GLY A 98 19.86 -38.78 12.32
N HIS A 99 18.70 -38.13 12.34
CA HIS A 99 18.21 -37.32 11.22
C HIS A 99 19.18 -36.16 10.91
N VAL A 100 19.35 -35.87 9.61
CA VAL A 100 20.19 -34.76 9.14
C VAL A 100 19.56 -33.43 9.56
N ASN A 101 20.36 -32.45 9.99
CA ASN A 101 19.83 -31.18 10.45
C ASN A 101 20.73 -30.01 10.05
N CYS A 102 20.13 -28.81 9.94
CA CYS A 102 20.80 -27.61 9.51
C CYS A 102 21.94 -27.19 10.44
N THR A 103 21.76 -27.33 11.76
CA THR A 103 22.79 -26.98 12.74
C THR A 103 24.07 -27.78 12.55
N ASP A 104 23.96 -29.10 12.38
CA ASP A 104 25.12 -29.97 12.16
C ASP A 104 25.74 -29.76 10.78
N ASN A 105 24.93 -29.47 9.76
CA ASN A 105 25.42 -29.06 8.44
C ASN A 105 26.29 -27.81 8.55
N MET A 106 25.82 -26.77 9.26
CA MET A 106 26.56 -25.53 9.50
C MET A 106 27.85 -25.78 10.29
N ASN A 107 27.77 -26.52 11.41
CA ASN A 107 28.94 -26.88 12.23
C ASN A 107 30.04 -27.52 11.37
N ARG A 108 29.66 -28.48 10.51
CA ARG A 108 30.60 -29.19 9.64
C ARG A 108 31.32 -28.27 8.66
N VAL A 109 30.59 -27.40 7.97
CA VAL A 109 31.18 -26.53 6.93
C VAL A 109 31.91 -25.32 7.50
N LEU A 110 31.52 -24.84 8.68
CA LEU A 110 32.16 -23.72 9.37
C LEU A 110 33.43 -24.13 10.14
N ALA A 111 33.63 -25.42 10.43
CA ALA A 111 34.82 -25.93 11.13
C ALA A 111 36.14 -25.52 10.44
N LYS A 112 36.15 -25.43 9.11
CA LYS A 112 37.34 -24.99 8.34
C LYS A 112 37.75 -23.53 8.58
N TYR A 113 36.87 -22.74 9.19
CA TYR A 113 37.11 -21.36 9.60
C TYR A 113 37.36 -21.25 11.11
N ASN A 114 37.67 -22.36 11.79
CA ASN A 114 37.89 -22.44 13.23
C ASN A 114 36.69 -22.00 14.08
N VAL A 115 35.48 -22.05 13.51
CA VAL A 115 34.25 -21.76 14.23
C VAL A 115 33.88 -22.94 15.13
N ARG A 116 33.67 -22.68 16.42
CA ARG A 116 33.27 -23.71 17.38
C ARG A 116 31.86 -24.21 17.06
N PRO A 117 31.61 -25.54 17.20
CA PRO A 117 30.29 -26.09 16.97
C PRO A 117 29.29 -25.59 18.02
N ARG A 118 28.03 -25.42 17.61
CA ARG A 118 26.92 -25.00 18.47
C ARG A 118 25.85 -26.08 18.55
N GLY A 119 25.12 -26.12 19.67
CA GLY A 119 23.95 -27.00 19.83
C GLY A 119 22.72 -26.55 19.03
N GLY A 120 22.72 -25.30 18.56
CA GLY A 120 21.72 -24.71 17.67
C GLY A 120 22.20 -23.36 17.17
N TRP A 121 21.98 -23.06 15.89
CA TRP A 121 22.34 -21.77 15.32
C TRP A 121 21.14 -20.82 15.29
N PRO A 122 21.26 -19.59 15.82
CA PRO A 122 20.32 -18.54 15.45
C PRO A 122 20.59 -18.23 13.97
N ALA A 123 19.62 -18.48 13.10
CA ALA A 123 19.77 -18.29 11.67
C ALA A 123 18.58 -17.51 11.12
N ILE A 124 18.78 -16.90 9.95
CA ILE A 124 17.68 -16.39 9.16
C ILE A 124 17.09 -17.58 8.42
N ASN A 125 15.87 -17.94 8.75
CA ASN A 125 15.14 -19.01 8.10
C ASN A 125 14.38 -18.40 6.91
N PHE A 126 15.06 -18.28 5.77
CA PHE A 126 14.44 -17.80 4.54
C PHE A 126 13.36 -18.77 4.06
N PHE A 127 12.26 -18.18 3.57
CA PHE A 127 11.03 -18.82 3.07
C PHE A 127 10.15 -19.51 4.14
N PHE A 128 10.64 -19.61 5.37
CA PHE A 128 9.96 -20.33 6.45
C PHE A 128 8.69 -19.59 6.90
N ASN A 129 7.59 -20.34 7.02
CA ASN A 129 6.28 -19.80 7.36
C ASN A 129 5.94 -20.06 8.84
N THR A 130 6.66 -19.36 9.73
CA THR A 130 6.44 -19.40 11.19
C THR A 130 5.38 -18.39 11.62
N MET A 131 4.44 -18.80 12.47
CA MET A 131 3.42 -17.92 13.07
C MET A 131 3.47 -17.95 14.60
N ILE A 132 3.04 -16.85 15.21
CA ILE A 132 2.73 -16.77 16.64
C ILE A 132 1.26 -16.40 16.73
N ASP A 133 0.44 -17.26 17.33
CA ASP A 133 -0.99 -17.02 17.45
C ASP A 133 -1.33 -16.11 18.65
N GLU A 134 -2.61 -15.75 18.78
CA GLU A 134 -3.13 -14.91 19.87
C GLU A 134 -2.97 -15.54 21.26
N THR A 135 -2.67 -16.83 21.35
CA THR A 135 -2.38 -17.56 22.59
C THR A 135 -0.88 -17.64 22.91
N ASN A 136 -0.04 -16.96 22.12
CA ASN A 136 1.42 -16.99 22.18
C ASN A 136 2.03 -18.36 21.87
N VAL A 137 1.36 -19.18 21.05
CA VAL A 137 1.92 -20.45 20.56
C VAL A 137 2.67 -20.20 19.24
N ILE A 138 3.89 -20.72 19.16
CA ILE A 138 4.68 -20.74 17.93
C ILE A 138 4.24 -21.95 17.10
N GLY A 139 3.81 -21.71 15.87
CA GLY A 139 3.49 -22.73 14.88
C GLY A 139 4.29 -22.55 13.58
N MET A 140 4.14 -23.50 12.68
CA MET A 140 4.65 -23.42 11.30
C MET A 140 3.65 -24.05 10.32
N ASP A 141 3.76 -23.66 9.05
CA ASP A 141 2.95 -24.19 7.95
C ASP A 141 3.80 -24.22 6.66
N ASP A 142 3.23 -24.70 5.56
CA ASP A 142 3.91 -24.80 4.27
C ASP A 142 4.51 -23.42 3.85
N PRO A 143 5.76 -23.39 3.34
CA PRO A 143 6.38 -22.17 2.84
C PRO A 143 5.61 -21.52 1.69
N TRP A 144 5.66 -20.19 1.63
CA TRP A 144 4.99 -19.42 0.57
C TRP A 144 5.80 -19.33 -0.73
N SER A 145 7.06 -19.79 -0.70
CA SER A 145 7.96 -19.73 -1.85
C SER A 145 7.44 -20.54 -3.03
N ARG A 146 7.52 -19.94 -4.21
CA ARG A 146 7.28 -20.56 -5.51
C ARG A 146 8.61 -20.88 -6.20
N PRO A 147 8.62 -21.78 -7.21
CA PRO A 147 9.82 -22.01 -8.01
C PRO A 147 10.40 -20.69 -8.53
N GLY A 148 11.65 -20.41 -8.18
CA GLY A 148 12.35 -19.20 -8.60
C GLY A 148 12.29 -18.04 -7.59
N ASP A 149 11.60 -18.18 -6.45
CA ASP A 149 11.60 -17.17 -5.40
C ASP A 149 12.99 -17.09 -4.73
N TYR A 150 13.45 -15.87 -4.43
CA TYR A 150 14.74 -15.60 -3.83
C TYR A 150 14.73 -14.44 -2.84
N VAL A 151 15.77 -14.38 -2.03
CA VAL A 151 16.18 -13.20 -1.29
C VAL A 151 17.55 -12.76 -1.79
N LEU A 152 17.68 -11.49 -2.15
CA LEU A 152 18.94 -10.86 -2.54
C LEU A 152 19.43 -9.95 -1.42
N LEU A 153 20.62 -10.24 -0.92
CA LEU A 153 21.29 -9.53 0.15
C LEU A 153 22.50 -8.79 -0.41
N ARG A 154 22.82 -7.62 0.16
CA ARG A 154 24.11 -6.94 -0.04
C ARG A 154 24.97 -7.10 1.20
N ALA A 155 26.23 -7.52 1.02
CA ALA A 155 27.21 -7.59 2.10
C ALA A 155 27.64 -6.17 2.50
N LEU A 156 27.52 -5.84 3.79
CA LEU A 156 27.89 -4.53 4.33
C LEU A 156 29.32 -4.52 4.91
N THR A 157 29.89 -5.69 5.13
CA THR A 157 31.27 -5.93 5.54
C THR A 157 31.81 -7.16 4.79
N ASP A 158 33.08 -7.52 5.00
CA ASP A 158 33.61 -8.79 4.48
C ASP A 158 33.02 -9.94 5.30
N LEU A 159 32.40 -10.92 4.63
CA LEU A 159 31.63 -11.98 5.28
C LEU A 159 32.10 -13.39 4.93
N VAL A 160 31.98 -14.28 5.92
CA VAL A 160 31.85 -15.72 5.72
C VAL A 160 30.37 -16.07 5.88
N CYS A 161 29.74 -16.59 4.83
CA CYS A 161 28.33 -16.94 4.83
C CYS A 161 28.16 -18.46 4.72
N VAL A 162 27.07 -18.96 5.31
CA VAL A 162 26.63 -20.35 5.21
C VAL A 162 25.13 -20.38 5.01
N SER A 163 24.67 -21.30 4.16
CA SER A 163 23.25 -21.62 3.96
C SER A 163 23.11 -23.14 4.03
N SER A 164 22.08 -23.64 4.71
CA SER A 164 21.63 -25.02 4.61
C SER A 164 20.25 -25.01 3.96
N ALA A 165 20.03 -25.85 2.95
CA ALA A 165 18.67 -26.24 2.57
C ALA A 165 18.07 -27.07 3.70
N CYS A 166 16.78 -26.91 3.98
CA CYS A 166 16.12 -27.58 5.08
C CYS A 166 15.98 -29.08 4.78
N PRO A 167 16.62 -29.98 5.55
CA PRO A 167 16.51 -31.41 5.33
C PRO A 167 15.24 -32.01 5.95
N CYS A 168 14.39 -31.22 6.60
CA CYS A 168 13.25 -31.72 7.37
C CYS A 168 12.22 -32.40 6.46
N ASP A 169 11.84 -33.65 6.72
CA ASP A 169 10.79 -34.34 5.97
C ASP A 169 9.67 -34.89 6.87
N VAL A 170 9.63 -34.42 8.12
CA VAL A 170 8.72 -34.91 9.18
C VAL A 170 7.65 -33.89 9.57
N ASP A 171 7.68 -32.70 8.98
CA ASP A 171 6.76 -31.58 9.23
C ASP A 171 6.60 -30.72 7.96
N PRO A 172 5.76 -29.66 7.95
CA PRO A 172 5.51 -28.87 6.75
C PRO A 172 6.62 -27.86 6.40
N ALA A 173 7.75 -27.82 7.13
CA ALA A 173 8.77 -26.78 6.99
C ALA A 173 9.32 -26.60 5.57
N ASN A 174 9.27 -27.62 4.71
CA ASN A 174 9.63 -27.52 3.29
C ASN A 174 8.58 -28.17 2.37
N GLY A 175 7.30 -28.10 2.78
CA GLY A 175 6.21 -28.72 2.02
C GLY A 175 6.33 -30.24 1.92
N TRP A 176 6.93 -30.89 2.93
CA TRP A 176 7.13 -32.34 3.04
C TRP A 176 8.02 -32.95 1.96
N ASN A 177 8.79 -32.12 1.24
CA ASN A 177 9.64 -32.57 0.15
C ASN A 177 10.90 -31.69 0.07
N PRO A 178 11.99 -32.07 0.76
CA PRO A 178 13.25 -31.34 0.71
C PRO A 178 13.73 -31.16 -0.74
N THR A 179 14.10 -29.92 -1.11
CA THR A 179 14.63 -29.61 -2.45
C THR A 179 15.97 -28.89 -2.36
N ASP A 180 16.43 -28.32 -3.48
CA ASP A 180 17.71 -27.63 -3.53
C ASP A 180 17.52 -26.12 -3.35
N ILE A 181 18.26 -25.56 -2.41
CA ILE A 181 18.51 -24.12 -2.32
C ILE A 181 19.79 -23.78 -3.07
N GLN A 182 19.70 -22.84 -4.02
CA GLN A 182 20.86 -22.32 -4.72
C GLN A 182 21.35 -21.01 -4.12
N VAL A 183 22.65 -20.93 -3.82
CA VAL A 183 23.30 -19.68 -3.41
C VAL A 183 24.14 -19.14 -4.55
N ARG A 184 23.91 -17.89 -4.95
CA ARG A 184 24.69 -17.17 -5.96
C ARG A 184 25.36 -15.94 -5.34
N VAL A 185 26.55 -15.59 -5.82
CA VAL A 185 27.26 -14.38 -5.41
C VAL A 185 27.50 -13.53 -6.63
N TYR A 186 27.13 -12.25 -6.54
CA TYR A 186 27.30 -11.27 -7.61
C TYR A 186 28.28 -10.18 -7.17
N LYS A 187 28.95 -9.57 -8.15
CA LYS A 187 29.90 -8.50 -7.90
C LYS A 187 29.18 -7.22 -7.47
N GLU A 188 29.90 -6.33 -6.79
CA GLU A 188 29.37 -5.04 -6.29
C GLU A 188 28.86 -4.09 -7.38
N ASN A 189 29.30 -4.28 -8.63
CA ASN A 189 28.99 -3.39 -9.76
C ASN A 189 27.75 -3.81 -10.54
N GLU A 190 27.04 -4.85 -10.10
CA GLU A 190 25.73 -5.22 -10.64
C GLU A 190 24.66 -4.25 -10.13
N ASP A 191 23.72 -3.87 -11.00
CA ASP A 191 22.66 -2.90 -10.69
C ASP A 191 21.37 -3.63 -10.29
N PHE A 192 21.19 -3.86 -8.99
CA PHE A 192 19.96 -4.42 -8.43
C PHE A 192 19.11 -3.33 -7.80
N LYS A 193 17.92 -3.12 -8.35
CA LYS A 193 16.90 -2.22 -7.77
C LYS A 193 16.32 -2.83 -6.50
N ARG A 194 16.03 -1.97 -5.52
CA ARG A 194 15.31 -2.37 -4.30
C ARG A 194 13.88 -2.80 -4.65
N SER A 195 13.46 -3.98 -4.21
CA SER A 195 12.10 -4.44 -4.47
C SER A 195 11.57 -5.43 -3.45
N ILE A 196 10.27 -5.36 -3.16
CA ILE A 196 9.56 -6.46 -2.49
C ILE A 196 8.65 -7.19 -3.49
N ALA A 197 8.30 -8.42 -3.17
CA ALA A 197 7.32 -9.18 -3.93
C ALA A 197 5.96 -8.49 -3.90
N PHE A 198 5.40 -8.28 -5.08
CA PHE A 198 4.01 -7.91 -5.26
C PHE A 198 3.31 -8.93 -6.15
N ARG A 199 2.15 -9.43 -5.72
CA ARG A 199 1.25 -10.26 -6.52
C ARG A 199 -0.10 -9.56 -6.59
N LYS A 200 -0.55 -9.27 -7.81
CA LYS A 200 -1.85 -8.61 -8.03
C LYS A 200 -3.06 -9.46 -7.60
N ASN A 201 -2.92 -10.79 -7.63
CA ASN A 201 -3.92 -11.76 -7.14
C ASN A 201 -3.23 -13.10 -6.84
N ALA A 202 -3.98 -14.05 -6.26
CA ALA A 202 -3.45 -15.35 -5.82
C ALA A 202 -2.80 -16.17 -6.94
N GLU A 203 -3.31 -16.08 -8.17
CA GLU A 203 -2.84 -16.86 -9.32
C GLU A 203 -1.75 -16.14 -10.12
N ALA A 204 -1.55 -14.83 -9.89
CA ALA A 204 -0.59 -14.05 -10.63
C ALA A 204 0.85 -14.43 -10.30
N ASP A 205 1.71 -14.39 -11.31
CA ASP A 205 3.15 -14.37 -11.11
C ASP A 205 3.53 -13.16 -10.27
N MET A 206 4.56 -13.34 -9.48
CA MET A 206 5.10 -12.28 -8.67
C MET A 206 5.91 -11.31 -9.51
N ALA A 207 5.71 -10.02 -9.26
CA ALA A 207 6.45 -8.94 -9.88
C ALA A 207 7.25 -8.18 -8.82
N ALA A 208 8.40 -7.67 -9.23
CA ALA A 208 9.15 -6.70 -8.43
C ALA A 208 8.37 -5.39 -8.34
N THR A 209 8.36 -4.76 -7.17
CA THR A 209 7.87 -3.38 -7.02
C THR A 209 8.62 -2.42 -7.94
N LYS A 210 7.90 -1.44 -8.46
CA LYS A 210 8.39 -0.46 -9.44
C LYS A 210 8.54 0.93 -8.84
N GLU A 211 9.44 1.70 -9.44
CA GLU A 211 9.50 3.15 -9.26
C GLU A 211 8.50 3.81 -10.20
N THR A 212 7.86 4.90 -9.77
CA THR A 212 7.00 5.72 -10.62
C THR A 212 7.83 6.63 -11.53
N GLY A 213 7.21 7.25 -12.53
CA GLY A 213 7.87 8.29 -13.34
C GLY A 213 8.32 9.52 -12.54
N PHE A 214 7.77 9.73 -11.33
CA PHE A 214 8.14 10.85 -10.45
C PHE A 214 9.08 10.44 -9.31
N HIS A 215 9.46 9.16 -9.21
CA HIS A 215 10.26 8.64 -8.10
C HIS A 215 11.56 9.44 -7.87
N SER A 216 12.32 9.70 -8.95
CA SER A 216 13.57 10.48 -8.88
C SER A 216 13.36 11.89 -8.35
N SER A 217 12.19 12.49 -8.60
CA SER A 217 11.83 13.82 -8.12
C SER A 217 11.55 13.80 -6.61
N PHE A 218 10.75 12.85 -6.13
CA PHE A 218 10.45 12.71 -4.70
C PHE A 218 11.65 12.20 -3.89
N ALA A 219 12.53 11.38 -4.47
CA ALA A 219 13.73 10.88 -3.81
C ALA A 219 14.75 11.99 -3.46
N LYS A 220 14.63 13.18 -4.06
CA LYS A 220 15.39 14.38 -3.66
C LYS A 220 14.96 14.90 -2.28
N HIS A 221 13.74 14.57 -1.82
CA HIS A 221 13.14 15.10 -0.59
C HIS A 221 13.04 14.08 0.55
N THR A 222 13.07 12.79 0.22
CA THR A 222 12.98 11.73 1.23
C THR A 222 13.71 10.45 0.82
N ARG A 223 14.01 9.63 1.83
CA ARG A 223 14.39 8.22 1.66
C ARG A 223 13.35 7.27 2.27
N ASP A 224 12.33 7.82 2.93
CA ASP A 224 11.22 7.07 3.52
C ASP A 224 10.16 6.79 2.46
N PHE A 225 10.34 5.64 1.79
CA PHE A 225 9.39 5.10 0.83
C PHE A 225 8.73 3.85 1.40
N THR A 226 7.44 3.71 1.14
CA THR A 226 6.66 2.50 1.44
C THR A 226 6.10 1.92 0.15
N GLU A 227 5.80 0.63 0.17
CA GLU A 227 5.13 -0.03 -0.93
C GLU A 227 3.62 0.30 -0.91
N TYR A 228 3.08 0.55 -2.10
CA TYR A 228 1.65 0.68 -2.34
C TYR A 228 1.29 0.13 -3.72
N ASN A 229 0.55 -0.98 -3.74
CA ASN A 229 0.06 -1.65 -4.95
C ASN A 229 1.15 -1.89 -6.03
N GLY A 230 2.30 -2.40 -5.63
CA GLY A 230 3.43 -2.73 -6.49
C GLY A 230 4.35 -1.54 -6.80
N TYR A 231 4.23 -0.40 -6.12
CA TYR A 231 5.07 0.78 -6.36
C TYR A 231 5.66 1.36 -5.09
N TRP A 232 6.84 1.97 -5.21
CA TRP A 232 7.47 2.75 -4.15
C TRP A 232 6.95 4.19 -4.13
N LEU A 233 6.25 4.57 -3.05
CA LEU A 233 5.74 5.92 -2.82
C LEU A 233 6.34 6.56 -1.57
N PRO A 234 6.54 7.89 -1.55
CA PRO A 234 7.04 8.58 -0.38
C PRO A 234 6.02 8.50 0.77
N ASN A 235 6.46 8.00 1.92
CA ASN A 235 5.62 7.92 3.11
C ASN A 235 5.61 9.23 3.89
N GLN A 236 6.79 9.82 4.10
CA GLN A 236 7.00 11.08 4.81
C GLN A 236 8.23 11.81 4.27
N MET A 237 8.23 13.14 4.29
CA MET A 237 9.34 13.99 3.85
C MET A 237 10.29 14.29 5.00
N ASN A 238 11.59 14.06 4.81
CA ASN A 238 12.59 14.14 5.88
C ASN A 238 12.66 15.51 6.57
N ASN A 239 12.50 16.60 5.82
CA ASN A 239 12.67 17.96 6.32
C ASN A 239 11.38 18.60 6.87
N HIS A 240 10.23 17.95 6.67
CA HIS A 240 8.92 18.51 7.02
C HIS A 240 8.20 17.63 8.05
N GLY A 241 8.15 16.33 7.77
CA GLY A 241 7.33 15.39 8.50
C GLY A 241 5.84 15.58 8.29
N ALA A 242 5.05 14.56 8.65
CA ALA A 242 3.65 14.48 8.25
C ALA A 242 2.79 15.68 8.73
N ILE A 243 3.12 16.28 9.87
CA ILE A 243 2.37 17.42 10.42
C ILE A 243 2.66 18.72 9.66
N ASP A 244 3.90 19.00 9.27
CA ASP A 244 4.21 20.21 8.48
C ASP A 244 3.65 20.07 7.06
N GLU A 245 3.75 18.88 6.48
CA GLU A 245 3.13 18.54 5.19
C GLU A 245 1.60 18.75 5.21
N TYR A 246 0.94 18.31 6.29
CA TYR A 246 -0.47 18.56 6.53
C TYR A 246 -0.81 20.06 6.53
N TRP A 247 -0.07 20.88 7.27
CA TRP A 247 -0.33 22.33 7.34
C TRP A 247 -0.09 23.02 6.00
N HIS A 248 0.90 22.58 5.24
CA HIS A 248 1.12 23.10 3.89
C HIS A 248 -0.02 22.73 2.94
N CYS A 249 -0.60 21.53 3.05
CA CYS A 249 -1.79 21.16 2.30
C CYS A 249 -2.99 22.07 2.66
N ARG A 250 -3.18 22.35 3.96
CA ARG A 250 -4.25 23.22 4.45
C ARG A 250 -4.04 24.69 4.14
N GLU A 251 -2.83 25.22 4.17
CA GLU A 251 -2.63 26.68 4.17
C GLU A 251 -1.97 27.21 2.90
N LYS A 252 -1.32 26.34 2.12
CA LYS A 252 -0.53 26.72 0.94
C LYS A 252 -0.85 25.80 -0.24
N ALA A 253 0.11 24.96 -0.62
CA ALA A 253 -0.03 23.93 -1.61
C ALA A 253 0.95 22.78 -1.33
N VAL A 254 0.59 21.59 -1.79
CA VAL A 254 1.45 20.41 -1.79
C VAL A 254 1.39 19.70 -3.12
N ILE A 255 2.46 18.96 -3.44
CA ILE A 255 2.55 18.06 -4.60
C ILE A 255 2.72 16.61 -4.13
N MET A 256 1.95 15.68 -4.68
CA MET A 256 1.96 14.26 -4.26
C MET A 256 1.92 13.33 -5.45
N ASP A 257 2.57 12.17 -5.35
CA ASP A 257 2.54 11.12 -6.37
C ASP A 257 1.34 10.19 -6.18
N LEU A 258 0.52 10.07 -7.22
CA LEU A 258 -0.65 9.18 -7.29
C LEU A 258 -0.53 8.16 -8.43
N SER A 259 0.64 8.06 -9.04
CA SER A 259 0.92 7.17 -10.18
C SER A 259 0.50 5.71 -9.98
N PRO A 260 0.49 5.14 -8.75
CA PRO A 260 0.02 3.77 -8.55
C PRO A 260 -1.48 3.55 -8.68
N LEU A 261 -2.32 4.61 -8.68
CA LEU A 261 -3.75 4.46 -9.00
C LEU A 261 -3.90 3.80 -10.37
N ARG A 262 -4.75 2.79 -10.46
CA ARG A 262 -4.92 1.99 -11.69
C ARG A 262 -5.68 2.79 -12.73
N LYS A 263 -5.12 2.89 -13.93
CA LYS A 263 -5.77 3.55 -15.07
C LYS A 263 -6.14 2.53 -16.13
N TYR A 264 -7.43 2.38 -16.40
CA TYR A 264 -7.93 1.55 -17.50
C TYR A 264 -8.60 2.41 -18.56
N GLU A 265 -8.06 2.39 -19.78
CA GLU A 265 -8.70 2.99 -20.95
C GLU A 265 -9.81 2.07 -21.44
N VAL A 266 -11.03 2.58 -21.50
CA VAL A 266 -12.22 1.86 -21.97
C VAL A 266 -12.68 2.50 -23.27
N THR A 267 -12.51 1.78 -24.38
CA THR A 267 -12.69 2.32 -25.73
C THR A 267 -13.58 1.42 -26.58
N GLY A 268 -14.26 2.00 -27.56
CA GLY A 268 -15.08 1.25 -28.52
C GLY A 268 -16.53 1.73 -28.57
N PRO A 269 -17.30 1.32 -29.59
CA PRO A 269 -18.68 1.75 -29.76
C PRO A 269 -19.58 1.46 -28.55
N ASP A 270 -19.30 0.39 -27.80
CA ASP A 270 -20.08 0.02 -26.60
C ASP A 270 -19.43 0.45 -25.28
N ALA A 271 -18.41 1.33 -25.31
CA ALA A 271 -17.71 1.76 -24.10
C ALA A 271 -18.63 2.44 -23.08
N GLU A 272 -19.57 3.29 -23.53
CA GLU A 272 -20.57 3.90 -22.63
C GLU A 272 -21.49 2.82 -22.02
N ALA A 273 -21.88 1.81 -22.80
CA ALA A 273 -22.73 0.72 -22.33
C ALA A 273 -22.03 -0.13 -21.26
N LEU A 274 -20.75 -0.48 -21.50
CA LEU A 274 -19.93 -1.21 -20.52
C LEU A 274 -19.79 -0.42 -19.21
N MET A 275 -19.46 0.87 -19.30
CA MET A 275 -19.33 1.72 -18.11
C MET A 275 -20.67 1.91 -17.41
N GLN A 276 -21.77 2.11 -18.16
CA GLN A 276 -23.13 2.20 -17.63
C GLN A 276 -23.53 0.93 -16.87
N LEU A 277 -23.11 -0.24 -17.34
CA LEU A 277 -23.38 -1.53 -16.70
C LEU A 277 -22.55 -1.72 -15.42
N CYS A 278 -21.26 -1.37 -15.43
CA CYS A 278 -20.32 -1.77 -14.37
C CYS A 278 -20.24 -0.80 -13.19
N VAL A 279 -20.59 0.48 -13.37
CA VAL A 279 -20.48 1.47 -12.29
C VAL A 279 -21.85 1.92 -11.78
N THR A 280 -21.92 2.39 -10.53
CA THR A 280 -23.20 2.78 -9.91
C THR A 280 -23.78 4.06 -10.47
N ARG A 281 -22.95 5.02 -10.91
CA ARG A 281 -23.43 6.28 -11.50
C ARG A 281 -23.93 6.13 -12.93
N ASP A 282 -24.70 7.13 -13.34
CA ASP A 282 -25.33 7.22 -14.66
C ASP A 282 -24.38 7.86 -15.68
N MET A 283 -23.70 7.05 -16.49
CA MET A 283 -22.74 7.47 -17.50
C MET A 283 -23.39 8.22 -18.66
N LYS A 284 -24.67 7.95 -18.96
CA LYS A 284 -25.44 8.65 -20.01
C LYS A 284 -25.61 10.15 -19.71
N LYS A 285 -25.48 10.56 -18.45
CA LYS A 285 -25.56 11.97 -18.02
C LYS A 285 -24.21 12.67 -17.99
N LEU A 286 -23.12 11.91 -18.13
CA LEU A 286 -21.77 12.45 -18.11
C LEU A 286 -21.48 13.06 -19.48
N SER A 287 -21.17 14.35 -19.55
CA SER A 287 -20.76 15.02 -20.80
C SER A 287 -19.28 14.79 -21.08
N VAL A 288 -18.87 14.85 -22.36
CA VAL A 288 -17.45 14.86 -22.72
C VAL A 288 -16.72 15.99 -21.97
N GLY A 289 -15.54 15.69 -21.43
CA GLY A 289 -14.78 16.63 -20.58
C GLY A 289 -15.16 16.59 -19.09
N GLN A 290 -16.12 15.75 -18.68
CA GLN A 290 -16.46 15.55 -17.27
C GLN A 290 -15.77 14.33 -16.67
N VAL A 291 -15.53 14.44 -15.36
CA VAL A 291 -15.10 13.35 -14.49
C VAL A 291 -16.24 13.05 -13.52
N VAL A 292 -16.38 11.81 -13.06
CA VAL A 292 -17.32 11.50 -11.99
C VAL A 292 -16.80 10.44 -11.05
N TYR A 293 -16.98 10.66 -9.75
CA TYR A 293 -16.69 9.68 -8.71
C TYR A 293 -17.85 8.68 -8.56
N THR A 294 -17.54 7.39 -8.57
CA THR A 294 -18.52 6.29 -8.58
C THR A 294 -17.96 5.04 -7.90
N ALA A 295 -18.84 4.10 -7.54
CA ALA A 295 -18.45 2.77 -7.09
C ALA A 295 -18.59 1.73 -8.21
N MET A 296 -17.86 0.63 -8.09
CA MET A 296 -18.03 -0.62 -8.83
C MET A 296 -18.41 -1.71 -7.83
N CYS A 297 -19.45 -2.49 -8.13
CA CYS A 297 -20.00 -3.49 -7.21
C CYS A 297 -20.08 -4.88 -7.85
N TYR A 298 -20.02 -5.91 -7.02
CA TYR A 298 -20.47 -7.25 -7.35
C TYR A 298 -22.01 -7.34 -7.34
N GLU A 299 -22.56 -8.44 -7.84
CA GLU A 299 -24.01 -8.69 -7.87
C GLU A 299 -24.66 -8.68 -6.47
N HIS A 300 -23.95 -9.12 -5.43
CA HIS A 300 -24.43 -9.06 -4.04
C HIS A 300 -24.35 -7.64 -3.41
N GLY A 301 -23.93 -6.64 -4.18
CA GLY A 301 -23.91 -5.22 -3.81
C GLY A 301 -22.68 -4.76 -3.05
N GLY A 302 -21.78 -5.67 -2.71
CA GLY A 302 -20.48 -5.33 -2.11
C GLY A 302 -19.54 -4.69 -3.12
N MET A 303 -18.62 -3.86 -2.64
CA MET A 303 -17.75 -3.03 -3.48
C MET A 303 -16.52 -3.79 -3.97
N ILE A 304 -16.24 -3.68 -5.28
CA ILE A 304 -14.99 -4.14 -5.91
C ILE A 304 -13.91 -3.06 -5.73
N ASP A 305 -14.30 -1.82 -6.04
CA ASP A 305 -13.44 -0.65 -6.08
C ASP A 305 -14.30 0.62 -6.07
N ASP A 306 -13.67 1.73 -5.75
CA ASP A 306 -14.19 3.07 -5.94
C ASP A 306 -13.20 3.88 -6.77
N GLY A 307 -13.69 4.90 -7.47
CA GLY A 307 -12.82 5.64 -8.36
C GLY A 307 -13.52 6.68 -9.19
N THR A 308 -12.78 7.21 -10.15
CA THR A 308 -13.27 8.24 -11.07
C THR A 308 -13.35 7.72 -12.49
N VAL A 309 -14.39 8.13 -13.20
CA VAL A 309 -14.56 7.88 -14.64
C VAL A 309 -14.42 9.21 -15.37
N PHE A 310 -13.46 9.27 -16.30
CA PHE A 310 -13.30 10.39 -17.23
C PHE A 310 -14.03 10.05 -18.52
N ARG A 311 -14.89 10.96 -19.02
CA ARG A 311 -15.45 10.86 -20.37
C ARG A 311 -14.61 11.66 -21.34
N LEU A 312 -13.70 10.97 -22.04
CA LEU A 312 -12.74 11.55 -22.99
C LEU A 312 -13.37 11.84 -24.37
N GLY A 313 -14.41 11.08 -24.72
CA GLY A 313 -15.17 11.24 -25.95
C GLY A 313 -16.48 10.46 -25.86
N ASP A 314 -17.14 10.24 -27.00
CA ASP A 314 -18.39 9.46 -27.04
C ASP A 314 -18.15 7.97 -26.84
N THR A 315 -17.00 7.48 -27.28
CA THR A 315 -16.60 6.06 -27.27
C THR A 315 -15.29 5.83 -26.50
N ASN A 316 -14.91 6.79 -25.65
CA ASN A 316 -13.64 6.80 -24.93
C ASN A 316 -13.87 7.24 -23.48
N PHE A 317 -13.62 6.31 -22.56
CA PHE A 317 -13.68 6.53 -21.11
C PHE A 317 -12.37 6.08 -20.48
N ARG A 318 -12.06 6.61 -19.30
CA ARG A 318 -10.96 6.13 -18.47
C ARG A 318 -11.45 5.90 -17.05
N TRP A 319 -11.24 4.70 -16.54
CA TRP A 319 -11.38 4.38 -15.12
C TRP A 319 -10.07 4.69 -14.40
N VAL A 320 -10.13 5.41 -13.29
CA VAL A 320 -9.03 5.61 -12.36
C VAL A 320 -9.48 5.16 -10.98
N GLY A 321 -8.92 4.06 -10.46
CA GLY A 321 -9.32 3.46 -9.17
C GLY A 321 -8.14 2.86 -8.41
N GLY A 322 -8.42 2.21 -7.29
CA GLY A 322 -7.41 1.67 -6.37
C GLY A 322 -7.03 0.22 -6.62
N ASN A 323 -7.83 -0.54 -7.37
CA ASN A 323 -7.74 -2.01 -7.42
C ASN A 323 -7.30 -2.55 -8.80
N ASP A 324 -6.36 -3.50 -8.80
CA ASP A 324 -5.91 -4.23 -10.00
C ASP A 324 -7.06 -4.99 -10.69
N THR A 325 -7.96 -5.57 -9.89
CA THR A 325 -9.05 -6.42 -10.41
C THR A 325 -10.14 -5.65 -11.15
N SER A 326 -10.21 -4.31 -11.01
CA SER A 326 -11.20 -3.48 -11.71
C SER A 326 -11.11 -3.59 -13.22
N GLY A 327 -9.89 -3.65 -13.78
CA GLY A 327 -9.67 -3.80 -15.22
C GLY A 327 -9.93 -5.23 -15.72
N GLU A 328 -9.70 -6.24 -14.88
CA GLU A 328 -10.08 -7.63 -15.15
C GLU A 328 -11.60 -7.76 -15.20
N TRP A 329 -12.29 -7.20 -14.21
CA TRP A 329 -13.74 -7.18 -14.14
C TRP A 329 -14.38 -6.52 -15.35
N LEU A 330 -13.91 -5.33 -15.75
CA LEU A 330 -14.45 -4.64 -16.93
C LEU A 330 -14.29 -5.47 -18.23
N ARG A 331 -13.16 -6.18 -18.39
CA ARG A 331 -12.96 -7.08 -19.55
C ARG A 331 -13.92 -8.25 -19.53
N GLU A 332 -14.04 -8.91 -18.38
CA GLU A 332 -14.98 -10.01 -18.23
C GLU A 332 -16.42 -9.60 -18.54
N GLN A 333 -16.84 -8.41 -18.10
CA GLN A 333 -18.19 -7.92 -18.36
C GLN A 333 -18.40 -7.51 -19.82
N ALA A 334 -17.38 -7.01 -20.50
CA ALA A 334 -17.44 -6.78 -21.94
C ALA A 334 -17.68 -8.09 -22.70
N ASP A 335 -16.88 -9.12 -22.39
CA ASP A 335 -16.97 -10.44 -23.03
C ASP A 335 -18.31 -11.15 -22.70
N LYS A 336 -18.72 -11.16 -21.42
CA LYS A 336 -19.96 -11.80 -20.96
C LYS A 336 -21.22 -11.20 -21.60
N ASN A 337 -21.19 -9.93 -21.97
CA ASN A 337 -22.33 -9.20 -22.53
C ASN A 337 -22.20 -8.94 -24.04
N ASP A 338 -21.22 -9.55 -24.71
CA ASP A 338 -20.96 -9.40 -26.15
C ASP A 338 -20.82 -7.92 -26.59
N LEU A 339 -20.18 -7.11 -25.75
CA LEU A 339 -19.99 -5.67 -25.99
C LEU A 339 -18.73 -5.43 -26.82
N GLN A 340 -18.83 -4.58 -27.84
CA GLN A 340 -17.69 -4.08 -28.61
C GLN A 340 -16.98 -2.96 -27.84
N ALA A 341 -16.36 -3.33 -26.71
CA ALA A 341 -15.60 -2.44 -25.83
C ALA A 341 -14.28 -3.10 -25.40
N TRP A 342 -13.18 -2.38 -25.50
CA TRP A 342 -11.84 -2.82 -25.12
C TRP A 342 -11.34 -2.05 -23.91
N VAL A 343 -10.85 -2.79 -22.92
CA VAL A 343 -10.29 -2.27 -21.68
C VAL A 343 -8.79 -2.54 -21.69
N ARG A 344 -7.98 -1.48 -21.61
CA ARG A 344 -6.50 -1.57 -21.64
C ARG A 344 -5.91 -0.95 -20.40
N ASP A 345 -4.96 -1.64 -19.77
CA ASP A 345 -4.17 -1.05 -18.70
C ASP A 345 -3.25 0.04 -19.27
N SER A 346 -3.29 1.20 -18.63
CA SER A 346 -2.51 2.39 -18.97
C SER A 346 -1.76 2.93 -17.76
N THR A 347 -1.73 2.20 -16.64
CA THR A 347 -1.09 2.63 -15.39
C THR A 347 0.38 2.97 -15.59
N ASP A 348 1.13 2.08 -16.27
CA ASP A 348 2.54 2.28 -16.62
C ASP A 348 2.76 3.38 -17.69
N GLN A 349 1.71 3.82 -18.40
CA GLN A 349 1.79 4.82 -19.48
C GLN A 349 1.31 6.21 -19.05
N LEU A 350 0.63 6.31 -17.90
CA LEU A 350 0.03 7.54 -17.38
C LEU A 350 0.37 7.66 -15.89
N CYS A 351 1.53 8.25 -15.60
CA CYS A 351 1.86 8.70 -14.26
C CYS A 351 0.98 9.89 -13.89
N ASN A 352 0.69 10.08 -12.61
CA ASN A 352 -0.03 11.25 -12.14
C ASN A 352 0.48 11.79 -10.81
N ILE A 353 0.50 13.11 -10.72
CA ILE A 353 0.73 13.87 -9.49
C ILE A 353 -0.52 14.68 -9.17
N ALA A 354 -0.76 14.98 -7.90
CA ALA A 354 -1.78 15.93 -7.50
C ALA A 354 -1.13 17.16 -6.87
N VAL A 355 -1.64 18.34 -7.25
CA VAL A 355 -1.32 19.62 -6.61
C VAL A 355 -2.55 20.08 -5.84
N GLN A 356 -2.45 20.11 -4.52
CA GLN A 356 -3.60 20.28 -3.61
C GLN A 356 -3.30 21.41 -2.61
N GLY A 357 -4.31 22.18 -2.23
CA GLY A 357 -4.23 23.32 -1.32
C GLY A 357 -4.77 24.62 -1.92
N PRO A 358 -5.03 25.66 -1.11
CA PRO A 358 -5.62 26.92 -1.55
C PRO A 358 -4.86 27.62 -2.69
N LEU A 359 -3.53 27.46 -2.76
CA LEU A 359 -2.69 28.11 -3.78
C LEU A 359 -2.51 27.27 -5.05
N SER A 360 -3.06 26.06 -5.10
CA SER A 360 -2.90 25.13 -6.23
C SER A 360 -3.34 25.72 -7.58
N ARG A 361 -4.45 26.47 -7.61
CA ARG A 361 -4.93 27.14 -8.83
C ARG A 361 -3.95 28.18 -9.32
N GLU A 362 -3.51 29.09 -8.44
CA GLU A 362 -2.60 30.19 -8.79
C GLU A 362 -1.27 29.65 -9.34
N ILE A 363 -0.72 28.62 -8.69
CA ILE A 363 0.50 27.94 -9.14
C ILE A 363 0.30 27.37 -10.55
N LEU A 364 -0.73 26.54 -10.75
CA LEU A 364 -0.93 25.84 -12.02
C LEU A 364 -1.32 26.79 -13.16
N SER A 365 -2.11 27.81 -12.88
CA SER A 365 -2.45 28.88 -13.84
C SER A 365 -1.21 29.55 -14.46
N SER A 366 -0.13 29.66 -13.70
CA SER A 366 1.10 30.31 -14.18
C SER A 366 1.93 29.45 -15.14
N VAL A 367 1.71 28.13 -15.15
CA VAL A 367 2.58 27.17 -15.89
C VAL A 367 1.83 26.16 -16.73
N ILE A 368 0.51 26.11 -16.70
CA ILE A 368 -0.28 25.21 -17.54
C ILE A 368 -0.93 26.01 -18.64
N TRP A 369 -0.53 25.69 -19.86
CA TRP A 369 -1.09 26.25 -21.07
C TRP A 369 -2.16 25.34 -21.64
N THR A 370 -3.29 25.92 -22.01
CA THR A 370 -4.38 25.24 -22.72
C THR A 370 -4.55 25.86 -24.10
N ALA A 371 -4.87 25.03 -25.09
CA ALA A 371 -5.24 25.54 -26.41
C ALA A 371 -6.52 26.40 -26.28
N PRO A 372 -6.75 27.40 -27.14
CA PRO A 372 -7.94 28.26 -27.05
C PRO A 372 -9.29 27.53 -27.06
N ALA A 373 -9.33 26.30 -27.57
CA ALA A 373 -10.53 25.45 -27.59
C ALA A 373 -10.71 24.60 -26.30
N GLN A 374 -9.77 24.66 -25.37
CA GLN A 374 -9.75 23.94 -24.09
C GLN A 374 -9.92 24.93 -22.94
N THR A 375 -10.69 24.54 -21.93
CA THR A 375 -10.92 25.36 -20.73
C THR A 375 -9.61 25.64 -20.00
N SER A 376 -9.37 26.89 -19.64
CA SER A 376 -8.21 27.30 -18.83
C SER A 376 -8.27 26.75 -17.39
N ILE A 377 -7.18 26.83 -16.64
CA ILE A 377 -7.12 26.38 -15.24
C ILE A 377 -8.07 27.18 -14.34
N GLU A 378 -8.21 28.48 -14.62
CA GLU A 378 -9.05 29.43 -13.90
C GLU A 378 -10.54 29.10 -14.08
N GLU A 379 -10.91 28.68 -15.28
CA GLU A 379 -12.29 28.38 -15.68
C GLU A 379 -12.67 26.91 -15.42
N LEU A 380 -11.70 26.05 -15.15
CA LEU A 380 -11.92 24.62 -14.99
C LEU A 380 -12.85 24.33 -13.81
N GLY A 381 -14.06 23.87 -14.11
CA GLY A 381 -15.06 23.49 -13.12
C GLY A 381 -14.67 22.26 -12.31
N TRP A 382 -15.23 22.11 -11.11
CA TRP A 382 -15.02 20.91 -10.28
C TRP A 382 -15.50 19.66 -11.02
N PHE A 383 -14.74 18.56 -10.96
CA PHE A 383 -15.02 17.33 -11.72
C PHE A 383 -15.06 17.53 -13.26
N ARG A 384 -14.19 18.41 -13.76
CA ARG A 384 -13.88 18.58 -15.19
C ARG A 384 -12.38 18.35 -15.42
N PHE A 385 -12.00 18.09 -16.66
CA PHE A 385 -10.60 18.02 -17.05
C PHE A 385 -10.35 18.80 -18.34
N SER A 386 -9.08 19.08 -18.63
CA SER A 386 -8.64 19.70 -19.88
C SER A 386 -7.34 19.07 -20.37
N VAL A 387 -7.22 18.95 -21.69
CA VAL A 387 -5.97 18.57 -22.33
C VAL A 387 -5.11 19.83 -22.42
N ALA A 388 -3.88 19.75 -21.92
CA ALA A 388 -3.04 20.91 -21.68
C ALA A 388 -1.56 20.58 -21.88
N ARG A 389 -0.70 21.57 -21.69
CA ARG A 389 0.75 21.47 -21.79
C ARG A 389 1.44 22.32 -20.73
N THR A 390 2.69 22.02 -20.42
CA THR A 390 3.52 22.91 -19.59
C THR A 390 4.01 24.14 -20.36
N GLY A 391 3.85 25.33 -19.79
CA GLY A 391 4.35 26.60 -20.32
C GLY A 391 3.59 27.11 -21.54
N ASP A 392 3.74 26.46 -22.69
CA ASP A 392 3.19 26.91 -23.98
C ASP A 392 2.80 25.73 -24.91
N PHE A 393 2.57 26.02 -26.19
CA PHE A 393 2.18 25.05 -27.22
C PHE A 393 3.22 23.93 -27.44
N ASP A 394 4.51 24.22 -27.25
CA ASP A 394 5.63 23.27 -27.39
C ASP A 394 5.99 22.60 -26.04
N GLY A 395 5.20 22.92 -25.01
CA GLY A 395 5.20 22.29 -23.70
C GLY A 395 5.00 20.78 -23.69
N ALA A 396 5.39 20.17 -22.57
CA ALA A 396 5.18 18.75 -22.34
C ALA A 396 3.66 18.45 -22.25
N PRO A 397 3.14 17.45 -22.97
CA PRO A 397 1.72 17.16 -23.02
C PRO A 397 1.22 16.54 -21.72
N LEU A 398 0.07 17.00 -21.24
CA LEU A 398 -0.57 16.51 -20.02
C LEU A 398 -2.09 16.63 -20.08
N VAL A 399 -2.75 15.96 -19.14
CA VAL A 399 -4.17 16.16 -18.84
C VAL A 399 -4.27 16.66 -17.41
N VAL A 400 -5.02 17.74 -17.19
CA VAL A 400 -5.28 18.29 -15.86
C VAL A 400 -6.75 18.08 -15.51
N SER A 401 -7.05 17.46 -14.38
CA SER A 401 -8.41 17.36 -13.85
C SER A 401 -8.54 18.13 -12.54
N ARG A 402 -9.68 18.80 -12.35
CA ARG A 402 -10.01 19.43 -11.07
C ARG A 402 -10.67 18.41 -10.15
N THR A 403 -9.84 17.49 -9.67
CA THR A 403 -10.13 16.40 -8.74
C THR A 403 -9.07 16.36 -7.63
N GLY A 404 -9.31 15.59 -6.58
CA GLY A 404 -8.39 15.51 -5.44
C GLY A 404 -8.89 14.63 -4.32
N TYR A 405 -7.97 14.22 -3.45
CA TYR A 405 -8.20 13.29 -2.35
C TYR A 405 -7.82 13.87 -0.97
N THR A 406 -7.88 15.20 -0.82
CA THR A 406 -7.43 15.92 0.39
C THR A 406 -8.53 16.74 1.09
N GLY A 407 -9.67 16.94 0.42
CA GLY A 407 -10.70 17.90 0.86
C GLY A 407 -10.38 19.36 0.53
N GLU A 408 -9.21 19.65 -0.03
CA GLU A 408 -8.81 20.99 -0.48
C GLU A 408 -9.13 21.25 -1.95
N LEU A 409 -9.05 22.51 -2.36
CA LEU A 409 -8.94 22.85 -3.78
C LEU A 409 -7.69 22.14 -4.34
N GLY A 410 -7.82 21.53 -5.51
CA GLY A 410 -6.67 20.91 -6.13
C GLY A 410 -6.98 20.32 -7.49
N TYR A 411 -5.90 19.82 -8.09
CA TYR A 411 -5.88 19.28 -9.43
C TYR A 411 -5.02 18.02 -9.48
N GLU A 412 -5.34 17.11 -10.37
CA GLU A 412 -4.50 15.96 -10.73
C GLU A 412 -3.98 16.16 -12.15
N ILE A 413 -2.69 15.92 -12.34
CA ILE A 413 -1.96 16.11 -13.58
C ILE A 413 -1.44 14.76 -14.03
N PHE A 414 -1.88 14.32 -15.21
CA PHE A 414 -1.52 13.06 -15.83
C PHE A 414 -0.59 13.32 -17.01
N CYS A 415 0.54 12.60 -17.08
CA CYS A 415 1.47 12.68 -18.20
C CYS A 415 2.12 11.33 -18.49
N HIS A 416 2.73 11.22 -19.67
CA HIS A 416 3.53 10.05 -20.00
C HIS A 416 4.82 10.03 -19.14
N PRO A 417 5.32 8.85 -18.70
CA PRO A 417 6.53 8.76 -17.86
C PRO A 417 7.75 9.52 -18.41
N LYS A 418 7.93 9.51 -19.73
CA LYS A 418 9.00 10.26 -20.42
C LYS A 418 9.01 11.78 -20.13
N ASP A 419 7.84 12.33 -19.80
CA ASP A 419 7.62 13.76 -19.56
C ASP A 419 7.51 14.09 -18.06
N ALA A 420 7.53 13.06 -17.19
CA ALA A 420 7.22 13.19 -15.77
C ALA A 420 8.17 14.16 -15.03
N GLU A 421 9.49 14.02 -15.19
CA GLU A 421 10.46 14.91 -14.55
C GLU A 421 10.28 16.37 -15.03
N ARG A 422 10.09 16.59 -16.33
CA ARG A 422 9.84 17.93 -16.89
C ARG A 422 8.55 18.55 -16.34
N VAL A 423 7.47 17.77 -16.26
CA VAL A 423 6.18 18.23 -15.70
C VAL A 423 6.34 18.56 -14.21
N PHE A 424 7.01 17.70 -13.44
CA PHE A 424 7.27 17.92 -12.03
C PHE A 424 8.09 19.19 -11.82
N ASP A 425 9.25 19.32 -12.48
CA ASP A 425 10.15 20.46 -12.30
C ASP A 425 9.46 21.78 -12.66
N THR A 426 8.69 21.81 -13.75
CA THR A 426 7.92 23.01 -14.14
C THR A 426 6.94 23.44 -13.04
N ILE A 427 6.18 22.50 -12.49
CA ILE A 427 5.19 22.79 -11.44
C ILE A 427 5.91 23.13 -10.13
N TRP A 428 6.98 22.41 -9.81
CA TRP A 428 7.78 22.58 -8.60
C TRP A 428 8.40 23.97 -8.55
N GLU A 429 9.08 24.41 -9.62
CA GLU A 429 9.67 25.74 -9.73
C GLU A 429 8.63 26.85 -9.56
N ALA A 430 7.45 26.70 -10.15
CA ALA A 430 6.36 27.66 -9.99
C ALA A 430 5.74 27.67 -8.59
N GLY A 431 5.74 26.52 -7.89
CA GLY A 431 5.20 26.39 -6.54
C GLY A 431 6.16 26.85 -5.44
N GLN A 432 7.48 26.89 -5.68
CA GLN A 432 8.48 27.30 -4.69
C GLN A 432 8.21 28.69 -4.07
N PRO A 433 7.91 29.76 -4.85
CA PRO A 433 7.59 31.07 -4.29
C PRO A 433 6.35 31.08 -3.38
N TYR A 434 5.43 30.13 -3.58
CA TYR A 434 4.21 29.95 -2.77
C TYR A 434 4.44 29.02 -1.56
N GLY A 435 5.67 28.55 -1.37
CA GLY A 435 6.03 27.63 -0.30
C GLY A 435 5.45 26.23 -0.48
N MET A 436 5.25 25.77 -1.72
CA MET A 436 4.79 24.41 -1.99
C MET A 436 5.84 23.38 -1.58
N ILE A 437 5.40 22.29 -0.96
CA ILE A 437 6.25 21.17 -0.53
C ILE A 437 5.69 19.82 -1.00
N PRO A 438 6.49 18.75 -1.09
CA PRO A 438 5.95 17.43 -1.38
C PRO A 438 5.16 16.89 -0.19
N LEU A 439 4.14 16.07 -0.45
CA LEU A 439 3.29 15.40 0.55
C LEU A 439 3.44 13.88 0.42
N GLY A 440 3.69 13.21 1.55
CA GLY A 440 3.74 11.76 1.66
C GLY A 440 2.41 11.14 2.12
N LEU A 441 2.34 9.80 2.08
CA LEU A 441 1.13 9.04 2.44
C LEU A 441 0.69 9.24 3.89
N ALA A 442 1.61 9.40 4.84
CA ALA A 442 1.27 9.63 6.24
C ALA A 442 0.46 10.91 6.45
N ALA A 443 0.83 12.00 5.76
CA ALA A 443 0.08 13.26 5.82
C ALA A 443 -1.22 13.23 5.01
N LEU A 444 -1.22 12.49 3.88
CA LEU A 444 -2.41 12.24 3.08
C LEU A 444 -3.51 11.56 3.91
N ASP A 445 -3.15 10.58 4.73
CA ASP A 445 -4.09 9.87 5.59
C ASP A 445 -4.78 10.81 6.60
N LEU A 446 -4.05 11.79 7.14
CA LEU A 446 -4.64 12.80 8.03
C LEU A 446 -5.70 13.64 7.30
N VAL A 447 -5.36 14.17 6.12
CA VAL A 447 -6.27 15.09 5.42
C VAL A 447 -7.48 14.39 4.84
N ARG A 448 -7.34 13.13 4.39
CA ARG A 448 -8.43 12.33 3.81
C ARG A 448 -9.43 11.87 4.88
N ILE A 449 -8.95 11.50 6.09
CA ILE A 449 -9.83 11.12 7.21
C ILE A 449 -10.68 12.32 7.64
N GLU A 450 -10.07 13.49 7.80
CA GLU A 450 -10.80 14.73 8.12
C GLU A 450 -11.88 15.05 7.08
N ALA A 451 -11.57 14.83 5.80
CA ALA A 451 -12.46 15.04 4.67
C ALA A 451 -13.49 13.91 4.46
N GLY A 452 -13.46 12.85 5.27
CA GLY A 452 -14.37 11.70 5.18
C GLY A 452 -14.24 10.93 3.86
N LEU A 453 -13.04 10.89 3.29
CA LEU A 453 -12.74 10.16 2.06
C LEU A 453 -12.36 8.71 2.39
N ILE A 454 -13.04 7.79 1.72
CA ILE A 454 -13.01 6.35 2.01
C ILE A 454 -11.78 5.68 1.39
N PHE A 455 -11.27 4.63 2.03
CA PHE A 455 -10.14 3.85 1.53
C PHE A 455 -10.47 2.34 1.52
N ALA A 456 -10.05 1.65 0.46
CA ALA A 456 -10.27 0.20 0.31
C ALA A 456 -9.59 -0.58 1.43
N GLY A 457 -10.27 -1.56 2.02
CA GLY A 457 -9.80 -2.32 3.18
C GLY A 457 -10.02 -1.63 4.52
N TYR A 458 -10.41 -0.35 4.53
CA TYR A 458 -10.74 0.40 5.75
C TYR A 458 -12.25 0.65 5.83
N GLU A 459 -12.77 1.50 4.93
CA GLU A 459 -14.18 1.87 4.92
C GLU A 459 -15.04 0.90 4.08
N PHE A 460 -14.43 0.17 3.15
CA PHE A 460 -15.14 -0.81 2.33
C PHE A 460 -14.30 -2.03 1.97
N SER A 461 -15.01 -3.09 1.59
CA SER A 461 -14.49 -4.34 1.05
C SER A 461 -15.57 -4.98 0.17
N ASP A 462 -15.31 -6.17 -0.34
CA ASP A 462 -16.27 -7.02 -1.03
C ASP A 462 -17.52 -7.34 -0.18
N GLN A 463 -17.49 -7.19 1.14
CA GLN A 463 -18.67 -7.40 1.99
C GLN A 463 -19.48 -6.12 2.26
N THR A 464 -18.92 -4.97 1.90
CA THR A 464 -19.45 -3.65 2.25
C THR A 464 -20.09 -2.98 1.05
N ASP A 465 -21.30 -2.45 1.20
CA ASP A 465 -21.95 -1.70 0.12
C ASP A 465 -21.64 -0.19 0.19
N PRO A 466 -21.87 0.57 -0.91
CA PRO A 466 -21.60 2.01 -0.95
C PRO A 466 -22.37 2.86 0.09
N PHE A 467 -23.53 2.39 0.59
CA PHE A 467 -24.28 3.12 1.63
C PHE A 467 -23.59 2.96 2.98
N GLU A 468 -23.20 1.73 3.32
CA GLU A 468 -22.45 1.43 4.55
C GLU A 468 -21.06 2.06 4.54
N ALA A 469 -20.43 2.15 3.37
CA ALA A 469 -19.14 2.83 3.16
C ALA A 469 -19.24 4.37 3.19
N GLY A 470 -20.44 4.96 3.31
CA GLY A 470 -20.58 6.42 3.41
C GLY A 470 -20.54 7.18 2.06
N ILE A 471 -20.49 6.47 0.93
CA ILE A 471 -20.53 7.06 -0.42
C ILE A 471 -21.85 6.83 -1.16
N GLY A 472 -22.96 6.61 -0.44
CA GLY A 472 -24.27 6.33 -1.02
C GLY A 472 -24.79 7.38 -2.03
N PHE A 473 -24.21 8.59 -2.04
CA PHE A 473 -24.46 9.62 -3.06
C PHE A 473 -24.00 9.21 -4.47
N THR A 474 -23.17 8.18 -4.61
CA THR A 474 -22.74 7.60 -5.90
C THR A 474 -23.73 6.58 -6.46
N VAL A 475 -24.80 6.24 -5.73
CA VAL A 475 -25.80 5.22 -6.14
C VAL A 475 -27.17 5.87 -6.39
N PRO A 476 -27.35 6.54 -7.55
CA PRO A 476 -28.56 7.30 -7.85
C PRO A 476 -29.72 6.42 -8.33
N LEU A 477 -30.16 5.44 -7.51
CA LEU A 477 -31.18 4.42 -7.84
C LEU A 477 -32.49 4.99 -8.40
N LYS A 478 -32.86 6.21 -7.98
CA LYS A 478 -34.07 6.88 -8.48
C LYS A 478 -33.91 7.45 -9.89
N SER A 479 -32.73 7.96 -10.23
CA SER A 479 -32.49 8.66 -11.50
C SER A 479 -31.75 7.83 -12.54
N LYS A 480 -31.12 6.71 -12.15
CA LYS A 480 -30.57 5.69 -13.04
C LYS A 480 -31.52 4.49 -13.04
N ALA A 481 -32.45 4.49 -13.99
CA ALA A 481 -33.44 3.42 -14.12
C ALA A 481 -32.85 2.15 -14.74
N ASP A 482 -31.86 2.32 -15.64
CA ASP A 482 -31.14 1.23 -16.28
C ASP A 482 -30.57 0.23 -15.26
N TYR A 483 -30.52 -1.03 -15.68
CA TYR A 483 -29.81 -2.06 -14.94
C TYR A 483 -28.31 -1.74 -14.89
N PHE A 484 -27.70 -2.02 -13.74
CA PHE A 484 -26.27 -2.04 -13.53
C PHE A 484 -25.95 -3.13 -12.50
N ILE A 485 -24.74 -3.65 -12.51
CA ILE A 485 -24.36 -4.77 -11.66
C ILE A 485 -24.49 -4.37 -10.18
N GLY A 486 -25.15 -5.21 -9.40
CA GLY A 486 -25.43 -4.97 -7.98
C GLY A 486 -26.68 -4.13 -7.70
N ARG A 487 -27.37 -3.59 -8.71
CA ARG A 487 -28.55 -2.71 -8.53
C ARG A 487 -29.63 -3.31 -7.63
N GLU A 488 -29.99 -4.58 -7.82
CA GLU A 488 -31.04 -5.25 -7.03
C GLU A 488 -30.65 -5.42 -5.57
N ALA A 489 -29.39 -5.84 -5.31
CA ALA A 489 -28.88 -5.94 -3.95
C ALA A 489 -28.82 -4.57 -3.27
N LEU A 490 -28.42 -3.52 -3.99
CA LEU A 490 -28.37 -2.16 -3.48
C LEU A 490 -29.76 -1.57 -3.21
N LEU A 491 -30.78 -1.94 -3.98
CA LEU A 491 -32.17 -1.59 -3.65
C LEU A 491 -32.58 -2.18 -2.30
N ARG A 492 -32.35 -3.49 -2.10
CA ARG A 492 -32.67 -4.16 -0.83
C ARG A 492 -31.89 -3.58 0.35
N ARG A 493 -30.58 -3.37 0.19
CA ARG A 493 -29.71 -2.79 1.22
C ARG A 493 -30.10 -1.35 1.57
N LYS A 494 -30.60 -0.57 0.61
CA LYS A 494 -31.13 0.78 0.88
C LYS A 494 -32.46 0.76 1.63
N GLU A 495 -33.32 -0.21 1.35
CA GLU A 495 -34.60 -0.39 2.06
C GLU A 495 -34.41 -0.95 3.47
N HIS A 496 -33.36 -1.75 3.68
CA HIS A 496 -33.03 -2.40 4.94
C HIS A 496 -31.55 -2.16 5.33
N PRO A 497 -31.17 -0.92 5.66
CA PRO A 497 -29.80 -0.61 6.03
C PRO A 497 -29.49 -1.26 7.39
N VAL A 498 -28.34 -1.92 7.49
CA VAL A 498 -27.89 -2.58 8.74
C VAL A 498 -26.83 -1.74 9.43
N ARG A 499 -25.86 -1.23 8.67
CA ARG A 499 -24.83 -0.32 9.19
C ARG A 499 -24.79 1.01 8.44
N LYS A 500 -24.05 1.96 8.99
CA LYS A 500 -23.81 3.28 8.39
C LYS A 500 -22.44 3.78 8.81
N LEU A 501 -21.72 4.44 7.90
CA LEU A 501 -20.54 5.22 8.26
C LEU A 501 -20.95 6.48 9.03
N VAL A 502 -20.25 6.77 10.12
CA VAL A 502 -20.41 7.98 10.94
C VAL A 502 -19.03 8.52 11.33
N GLY A 503 -18.98 9.75 11.82
CA GLY A 503 -17.81 10.26 12.53
C GLY A 503 -17.91 9.96 14.03
N LEU A 504 -16.77 9.81 14.70
CA LEU A 504 -16.64 9.80 16.15
C LEU A 504 -15.70 10.91 16.59
N ASP A 505 -16.06 11.60 17.66
CA ASP A 505 -15.16 12.42 18.47
C ASP A 505 -14.79 11.63 19.72
N LEU A 506 -13.50 11.36 19.93
CA LEU A 506 -13.00 10.59 21.06
C LEU A 506 -12.45 11.48 22.16
N GLU A 507 -12.70 11.09 23.42
CA GLU A 507 -12.13 11.75 24.59
C GLU A 507 -10.67 11.32 24.83
N GLY A 508 -9.86 12.26 25.32
CA GLY A 508 -8.44 12.01 25.58
C GLY A 508 -7.57 12.13 24.33
N GLY A 509 -6.43 11.41 24.32
CA GLY A 509 -5.40 11.55 23.29
C GLY A 509 -4.97 10.25 22.62
N LEU A 510 -5.60 9.12 22.95
CA LEU A 510 -5.29 7.84 22.34
C LEU A 510 -6.02 7.68 21.02
N VAL A 511 -5.27 7.42 19.95
CA VAL A 511 -5.82 7.14 18.62
C VAL A 511 -6.13 5.64 18.53
N PRO A 512 -7.37 5.24 18.25
CA PRO A 512 -7.71 3.83 18.06
C PRO A 512 -7.17 3.31 16.72
N ALA A 513 -7.03 2.00 16.60
CA ALA A 513 -6.64 1.31 15.38
C ALA A 513 -7.86 0.97 14.50
N ASN A 514 -7.61 0.71 13.22
CA ASN A 514 -8.59 0.07 12.34
C ASN A 514 -9.04 -1.28 12.95
N GLY A 515 -10.35 -1.56 12.91
CA GLY A 515 -10.94 -2.78 13.45
C GLY A 515 -11.27 -2.73 14.94
N ASP A 516 -10.86 -1.69 15.67
CA ASP A 516 -11.22 -1.56 17.10
C ASP A 516 -12.74 -1.51 17.27
N CYS A 517 -13.25 -2.35 18.17
CA CYS A 517 -14.68 -2.47 18.43
C CYS A 517 -15.27 -1.18 19.04
N VAL A 518 -16.46 -0.80 18.58
CA VAL A 518 -17.25 0.30 19.15
C VAL A 518 -18.45 -0.30 19.89
N ARG A 519 -18.67 0.14 21.12
CA ARG A 519 -19.58 -0.51 22.07
C ARG A 519 -20.53 0.43 22.79
N ILE A 520 -21.64 -0.15 23.23
CA ILE A 520 -22.56 0.42 24.22
C ILE A 520 -22.74 -0.63 25.32
N GLY A 521 -22.20 -0.34 26.50
CA GLY A 521 -22.05 -1.35 27.54
C GLY A 521 -21.16 -2.50 27.05
N LYS A 522 -21.65 -3.74 27.14
CA LYS A 522 -20.92 -4.93 26.65
C LYS A 522 -21.16 -5.23 25.17
N ALA A 523 -22.22 -4.71 24.58
CA ALA A 523 -22.57 -5.03 23.20
C ALA A 523 -21.65 -4.28 22.23
N GLN A 524 -21.11 -5.00 21.24
CA GLN A 524 -20.46 -4.38 20.10
C GLN A 524 -21.51 -3.92 19.11
N VAL A 525 -21.48 -2.62 18.82
CA VAL A 525 -22.44 -1.94 17.93
C VAL A 525 -21.78 -1.40 16.68
N GLY A 526 -20.44 -1.44 16.58
CA GLY A 526 -19.72 -1.00 15.41
C GLY A 526 -18.23 -1.31 15.47
N GLU A 527 -17.49 -0.72 14.56
CA GLU A 527 -16.03 -0.79 14.48
C GLU A 527 -15.45 0.51 13.94
N VAL A 528 -14.25 0.84 14.40
CA VAL A 528 -13.45 1.94 13.86
C VAL A 528 -12.90 1.52 12.49
N THR A 529 -13.10 2.35 11.47
CA THR A 529 -12.55 2.10 10.13
C THR A 529 -11.25 2.87 9.95
N SER A 530 -11.22 4.16 10.26
CA SER A 530 -10.01 4.99 10.22
C SER A 530 -9.99 5.98 11.38
N ALA A 531 -8.82 6.32 11.91
CA ALA A 531 -8.74 7.27 13.01
C ALA A 531 -7.43 8.04 13.02
N MET A 532 -7.46 9.26 13.54
CA MET A 532 -6.29 10.11 13.65
C MET A 532 -6.48 11.20 14.71
N LYS A 533 -5.38 11.83 15.13
CA LYS A 533 -5.42 13.04 15.96
C LYS A 533 -5.38 14.27 15.06
N SER A 534 -6.53 14.94 14.89
CA SER A 534 -6.68 16.08 13.97
C SER A 534 -5.90 17.30 14.46
N PRO A 535 -4.92 17.81 13.69
CA PRO A 535 -4.19 19.02 14.05
C PRO A 535 -5.10 20.25 14.08
N ILE A 536 -5.99 20.42 13.08
CA ILE A 536 -6.86 21.59 12.99
C ILE A 536 -8.01 21.57 14.00
N LEU A 537 -8.53 20.40 14.35
CA LEU A 537 -9.61 20.27 15.33
C LEU A 537 -9.10 20.11 16.77
N GLY A 538 -7.82 19.81 16.96
CA GLY A 538 -7.19 19.66 18.28
C GLY A 538 -7.68 18.45 19.08
N LYS A 539 -8.29 17.44 18.43
CA LYS A 539 -8.92 16.26 19.07
C LYS A 539 -8.70 14.99 18.27
N VAL A 540 -8.94 13.84 18.89
CA VAL A 540 -8.93 12.53 18.21
C VAL A 540 -10.28 12.32 17.54
N ILE A 541 -10.24 12.01 16.24
CA ILE A 541 -11.41 11.72 15.42
C ILE A 541 -11.29 10.32 14.81
N ALA A 542 -12.43 9.71 14.52
CA ALA A 542 -12.48 8.47 13.77
C ALA A 542 -13.66 8.42 12.80
N LEU A 543 -13.49 7.71 11.69
CA LEU A 543 -14.59 7.16 10.90
C LEU A 543 -14.96 5.81 11.51
N CYS A 544 -16.27 5.55 11.61
CA CYS A 544 -16.80 4.36 12.25
C CYS A 544 -17.97 3.82 11.45
N ARG A 545 -17.97 2.51 11.20
CA ARG A 545 -19.13 1.81 10.68
C ARG A 545 -19.92 1.24 11.86
N ILE A 546 -21.12 1.76 12.07
CA ILE A 546 -21.96 1.46 13.24
C ILE A 546 -23.34 0.97 12.83
N ASP A 547 -23.96 0.16 13.67
CA ASP A 547 -25.36 -0.24 13.56
C ASP A 547 -26.29 0.98 13.46
N VAL A 548 -27.25 0.93 12.53
CA VAL A 548 -28.16 2.05 12.24
C VAL A 548 -28.98 2.49 13.45
N THR A 549 -29.20 1.62 14.44
CA THR A 549 -29.93 1.97 15.67
C THR A 549 -29.13 2.90 16.60
N HIS A 550 -27.83 3.06 16.36
CA HIS A 550 -26.90 3.84 17.16
C HIS A 550 -26.15 4.92 16.36
N CYS A 551 -26.56 5.20 15.12
CA CYS A 551 -25.85 6.12 14.22
C CYS A 551 -26.24 7.60 14.36
N GLU A 552 -27.14 7.95 15.27
CA GLU A 552 -27.61 9.32 15.46
C GLU A 552 -26.55 10.20 16.13
N VAL A 553 -26.40 11.43 15.64
CA VAL A 553 -25.44 12.40 16.19
C VAL A 553 -25.76 12.68 17.66
N GLY A 554 -24.73 12.68 18.50
CA GLY A 554 -24.82 12.84 19.95
C GLY A 554 -24.90 11.51 20.73
N THR A 555 -25.09 10.37 20.05
CA THR A 555 -25.05 9.05 20.69
C THR A 555 -23.69 8.82 21.36
N LYS A 556 -23.71 8.39 22.62
CA LYS A 556 -22.50 8.07 23.40
C LYS A 556 -22.13 6.60 23.20
N VAL A 557 -20.87 6.37 22.86
CA VAL A 557 -20.30 5.04 22.63
C VAL A 557 -18.92 4.95 23.27
N GLU A 558 -18.37 3.75 23.34
CA GLU A 558 -17.01 3.52 23.85
C GLU A 558 -16.21 2.71 22.83
N VAL A 559 -14.99 3.15 22.54
CA VAL A 559 -14.06 2.39 21.69
C VAL A 559 -13.22 1.46 22.57
N GLY A 560 -13.24 0.17 22.26
CA GLY A 560 -12.51 -0.83 23.00
C GLY A 560 -11.03 -0.88 22.64
N GLN A 561 -10.20 -1.20 23.62
CA GLN A 561 -8.75 -1.41 23.52
C GLN A 561 -8.37 -2.64 24.38
N LEU A 562 -7.19 -3.23 24.13
CA LEU A 562 -6.61 -4.30 24.96
C LEU A 562 -7.56 -5.49 25.20
N ASP A 563 -8.01 -6.18 24.14
CA ASP A 563 -9.13 -7.17 24.09
C ASP A 563 -10.51 -6.56 23.87
N GLY A 564 -10.60 -5.24 23.91
CA GLY A 564 -11.83 -4.55 23.66
C GLY A 564 -12.83 -4.74 24.80
N GLU A 565 -12.40 -4.95 26.04
CA GLU A 565 -13.12 -4.85 27.33
C GLU A 565 -12.28 -4.20 28.44
N GLN A 566 -10.98 -4.49 28.52
CA GLN A 566 -10.11 -3.99 29.60
C GLN A 566 -9.90 -2.48 29.58
N LYS A 567 -9.99 -1.86 28.40
CA LYS A 567 -9.88 -0.41 28.24
C LYS A 567 -10.93 0.12 27.26
N ARG A 568 -11.54 1.23 27.64
CA ARG A 568 -12.65 1.91 26.95
C ARG A 568 -12.30 3.38 26.79
N ILE A 569 -12.37 3.88 25.56
CA ILE A 569 -12.22 5.30 25.26
C ILE A 569 -13.62 5.86 25.00
N PRO A 570 -14.13 6.79 25.83
CA PRO A 570 -15.41 7.44 25.56
C PRO A 570 -15.40 8.18 24.23
N ALA A 571 -16.48 8.07 23.47
CA ALA A 571 -16.64 8.74 22.20
C ALA A 571 -18.08 9.20 21.97
N THR A 572 -18.26 10.15 21.06
CA THR A 572 -19.57 10.66 20.65
C THR A 572 -19.73 10.57 19.15
N VAL A 573 -20.87 10.05 18.69
CA VAL A 573 -21.22 10.03 17.28
C VAL A 573 -21.44 11.46 16.77
N VAL A 574 -20.78 11.80 15.67
CA VAL A 574 -20.85 13.09 14.97
C VAL A 574 -21.03 12.88 13.47
N ASN A 575 -21.35 13.96 12.75
CA ASN A 575 -21.33 13.92 11.30
C ASN A 575 -19.90 13.77 10.78
N PHE A 576 -19.74 13.03 9.68
CA PHE A 576 -18.55 13.09 8.83
C PHE A 576 -18.94 13.77 7.51
N PRO A 577 -18.05 14.52 6.84
CA PRO A 577 -16.66 14.83 7.22
C PRO A 577 -16.53 15.63 8.53
N HIS A 578 -15.47 15.39 9.30
CA HIS A 578 -15.21 16.14 10.55
C HIS A 578 -14.73 17.57 10.28
N PHE A 579 -14.12 17.80 9.10
CA PHE A 579 -13.66 19.10 8.66
C PHE A 579 -14.29 19.49 7.32
N ASP A 580 -14.71 20.75 7.19
CA ASP A 580 -15.41 21.30 6.02
C ASP A 580 -16.50 20.37 5.43
N PRO A 581 -17.57 20.03 6.18
CA PRO A 581 -18.62 19.14 5.71
C PRO A 581 -19.38 19.69 4.48
N THR A 582 -19.29 21.00 4.22
CA THR A 582 -19.90 21.64 3.03
C THR A 582 -19.04 21.50 1.77
N LYS A 583 -17.80 21.03 1.92
CA LYS A 583 -16.78 20.96 0.86
C LYS A 583 -16.54 22.32 0.21
N ALA A 584 -16.60 23.40 0.99
CA ALA A 584 -16.37 24.76 0.53
C ALA A 584 -14.94 24.92 0.00
N ARG A 585 -13.95 24.41 0.73
CA ARG A 585 -12.52 24.48 0.39
C ARG A 585 -12.20 23.70 -0.89
N ALA A 586 -12.73 22.48 -1.02
CA ALA A 586 -12.64 21.69 -2.28
C ALA A 586 -13.24 22.43 -3.50
N LYS A 587 -14.28 23.25 -3.29
CA LYS A 587 -14.88 24.10 -4.33
C LYS A 587 -14.10 25.39 -4.58
N GLY A 588 -13.04 25.65 -3.82
CA GLY A 588 -12.24 26.88 -3.86
C GLY A 588 -12.93 28.07 -3.21
N GLN A 589 -13.81 27.82 -2.23
CA GLN A 589 -14.47 28.83 -1.40
C GLN A 589 -13.72 28.85 -0.06
N TYR A 590 -12.76 29.76 0.04
CA TYR A 590 -11.90 29.98 1.21
C TYR A 590 -12.33 31.19 2.02
#